data_AF-A0A0R3UMI7-F1
#
_entry.id   AF-A0A0R3UMI7-F1
#
_cell.length_a   1.000
_cell.length_b   1.000
_cell.length_c   1.000
_cell.angle_alpha   90.00
_cell.angle_beta   90.00
_cell.angle_gamma   90.00
#
_symmetry.space_group_name_H-M   'P 1'
#
loop_
_entity.id
_entity.type
_entity.pdbx_description
1 polymer ?
#
loop_
_entity_poly.entity_id
_entity_poly.type
_entity_poly.pdbx_seq_one_letter_code
_entity_poly.pdbx_strand_id
1 'polypeptide(L)'
;MGSTTRVIRMEEVKQHNKDKDCWIVIHDNVYDVSQFLEEHPGGDFTILEHAGAFATEAFEDVGHSESARDLMKKYHVGVLAEEDKESTLKFSSNYSREKMASFT
;
A
#
# COMPACT_ATOMS: atom_id res chain seq x y z
N MET A 1 -20.11 2.67 17.10
CA MET A 1 -20.50 3.06 15.73
C MET A 1 -19.49 2.39 14.82
N GLY A 2 -19.91 1.33 14.12
CA GLY A 2 -19.00 0.53 13.31
C GLY A 2 -18.60 1.31 12.07
N SER A 3 -17.35 1.78 12.01
CA SER A 3 -16.77 2.27 10.76
C SER A 3 -16.72 1.09 9.79
N THR A 4 -17.62 1.06 8.82
CA THR A 4 -17.59 0.10 7.71
C THR A 4 -16.39 0.43 6.83
N THR A 5 -15.23 -0.13 7.20
CA THR A 5 -14.01 -0.04 6.40
C THR A 5 -14.22 -0.83 5.10
N ARG A 6 -14.07 -0.17 3.95
CA ARG A 6 -14.14 -0.83 2.65
C ARG A 6 -13.01 -1.84 2.53
N VAL A 7 -13.34 -3.08 2.18
CA VAL A 7 -12.34 -4.12 1.85
C VAL A 7 -12.06 -4.04 0.35
N ILE A 8 -10.79 -3.93 -0.01
CA ILE A 8 -10.31 -3.71 -1.37
C ILE A 8 -9.30 -4.80 -1.72
N ARG A 9 -9.44 -5.40 -2.91
CA ARG A 9 -8.47 -6.40 -3.39
C ARG A 9 -7.27 -5.73 -4.05
N MET A 10 -6.13 -6.41 -4.05
CA MET A 10 -4.93 -5.89 -4.72
C MET A 10 -5.13 -5.71 -6.23
N GLU A 11 -5.98 -6.53 -6.85
CA GLU A 11 -6.35 -6.38 -8.26
C GLU A 11 -7.10 -5.08 -8.56
N GLU A 12 -7.90 -4.58 -7.61
CA GLU A 12 -8.56 -3.28 -7.73
C GLU A 12 -7.52 -2.16 -7.60
N VAL A 13 -6.65 -2.22 -6.58
CA VAL A 13 -5.59 -1.23 -6.37
C VAL A 13 -4.70 -1.06 -7.61
N LYS A 14 -4.35 -2.16 -8.28
CA LYS A 14 -3.53 -2.15 -9.51
C LYS A 14 -4.17 -1.40 -10.69
N GLN A 15 -5.49 -1.21 -10.69
CA GLN A 15 -6.18 -0.44 -11.73
C GLN A 15 -5.99 1.07 -11.55
N HIS A 16 -5.69 1.50 -10.33
CA HIS A 16 -5.47 2.89 -9.94
C HIS A 16 -3.97 3.22 -9.96
N ASN A 17 -3.38 3.22 -11.17
CA ASN A 17 -1.95 3.40 -11.39
C ASN A 17 -1.58 4.61 -12.27
N LYS A 18 -2.40 5.67 -12.27
CA LYS A 18 -2.26 6.85 -13.15
C LYS A 18 -2.09 8.15 -12.37
N ASP A 19 -1.61 9.19 -13.05
CA ASP A 19 -1.36 10.54 -12.50
C ASP A 19 -2.58 11.23 -11.89
N LYS A 20 -3.80 10.82 -12.23
CA LYS A 20 -5.05 11.36 -11.66
C LYS A 20 -5.88 10.31 -10.92
N ASP A 21 -5.33 9.11 -10.81
CA ASP A 21 -6.00 7.94 -10.26
C ASP A 21 -4.91 7.00 -9.73
N CYS A 22 -4.32 7.39 -8.60
CA CYS A 22 -3.15 6.75 -8.00
C CYS A 22 -3.51 6.27 -6.60
N TRP A 23 -3.58 4.95 -6.44
CA TRP A 23 -3.76 4.33 -5.14
C TRP A 23 -2.48 3.61 -4.72
N ILE A 24 -2.16 3.71 -3.43
CA ILE A 24 -1.01 3.03 -2.85
C ILE A 24 -1.43 2.26 -1.60
N VAL A 25 -0.69 1.19 -1.32
CA VAL A 25 -0.90 0.38 -0.11
C VAL A 25 0.22 0.64 0.88
N ILE A 26 -0.13 1.11 2.08
CA ILE A 26 0.81 1.31 3.19
C ILE A 26 0.26 0.59 4.42
N HIS A 27 1.05 -0.34 4.97
CA HIS A 27 0.65 -1.18 6.12
C HIS A 27 -0.72 -1.85 5.91
N ASP A 28 -0.93 -2.50 4.77
CA ASP A 28 -2.20 -3.16 4.38
C ASP A 28 -3.43 -2.23 4.30
N ASN A 29 -3.25 -0.91 4.33
CA ASN A 29 -4.31 0.08 4.13
C ASN A 29 -4.15 0.74 2.75
N VAL A 30 -5.27 1.01 2.10
CA VAL A 30 -5.33 1.60 0.75
C VAL A 30 -5.62 3.10 0.86
N TYR A 31 -4.79 3.89 0.20
CA TYR A 31 -4.88 5.35 0.19
C TYR A 31 -5.00 5.89 -1.23
N ASP A 32 -5.95 6.80 -1.45
CA ASP A 32 -6.11 7.53 -2.70
C ASP A 32 -5.29 8.82 -2.65
N VAL A 33 -4.12 8.79 -3.26
CA VAL A 33 -3.16 9.91 -3.24
C VAL A 33 -3.24 10.74 -4.53
N SER A 34 -4.24 10.49 -5.38
CA SER A 34 -4.45 11.18 -6.66
C SER A 34 -4.39 12.70 -6.55
N GLN A 35 -4.99 13.27 -5.50
CA GLN A 35 -4.99 14.73 -5.27
C GLN A 35 -3.76 15.24 -4.50
N PHE A 36 -2.93 14.34 -3.96
CA PHE A 36 -1.78 14.67 -3.14
C PHE A 36 -0.46 14.62 -3.92
N LEU A 37 -0.44 14.05 -5.13
CA LEU A 37 0.76 13.92 -5.95
C LEU A 37 1.52 15.25 -6.14
N GLU A 38 0.82 16.32 -6.48
CA GLU A 38 1.42 17.65 -6.69
C GLU A 38 1.78 18.38 -5.38
N GLU A 39 1.12 18.01 -4.28
CA GLU A 39 1.34 18.59 -2.95
C GLU A 39 2.42 17.83 -2.17
N HIS A 40 2.91 16.71 -2.70
CA HIS A 40 3.88 15.85 -2.05
C HIS A 40 5.28 16.50 -2.03
N PRO A 41 5.86 16.80 -0.84
CA PRO A 41 7.17 17.47 -0.77
C PRO A 41 8.33 16.68 -1.38
N GLY A 42 8.20 15.35 -1.51
CA GLY A 42 9.16 14.47 -2.18
C GLY A 42 8.99 14.37 -3.69
N GLY A 43 8.01 15.07 -4.27
CA GLY A 43 7.65 15.01 -5.69
C GLY A 43 6.71 13.85 -6.02
N ASP A 44 5.93 14.02 -7.09
CA ASP A 44 4.95 13.04 -7.57
C ASP A 44 5.59 11.73 -8.03
N PHE A 45 6.80 11.80 -8.59
CA PHE A 45 7.52 10.65 -9.15
C PHE A 45 7.66 9.51 -8.13
N THR A 46 8.06 9.83 -6.90
CA THR A 46 8.27 8.83 -5.84
C THR A 46 6.99 8.06 -5.48
N ILE A 47 5.84 8.72 -5.57
CA ILE A 47 4.54 8.06 -5.35
C ILE A 47 4.13 7.26 -6.58
N LEU A 48 4.34 7.81 -7.78
CA LEU A 48 3.98 7.18 -9.04
C LEU A 48 4.75 5.87 -9.31
N GLU A 49 6.00 5.76 -8.84
CA GLU A 49 6.77 4.51 -8.89
C GLU A 49 6.08 3.35 -8.15
N HIS A 50 5.25 3.68 -7.14
CA HIS A 50 4.49 2.73 -6.35
C HIS A 50 2.98 2.77 -6.64
N ALA A 51 2.56 3.44 -7.71
CA ALA A 51 1.15 3.53 -8.07
C ALA A 51 0.56 2.14 -8.37
N GLY A 52 -0.53 1.80 -7.70
CA GLY A 52 -1.15 0.48 -7.77
C GLY A 52 -0.38 -0.63 -7.06
N ALA A 53 0.57 -0.29 -6.18
CA ALA A 53 1.46 -1.23 -5.52
C ALA A 53 1.61 -0.97 -4.00
N PHE A 54 2.37 -1.84 -3.32
CA PHE A 54 2.79 -1.62 -1.94
C PHE A 54 3.89 -0.56 -1.89
N ALA A 55 3.68 0.44 -1.06
CA ALA A 55 4.59 1.55 -0.80
C ALA A 55 5.06 1.59 0.65
N THR A 56 4.75 0.56 1.46
CA THR A 56 5.10 0.50 2.90
C THR A 56 6.60 0.72 3.12
N GLU A 57 7.45 -0.04 2.41
CA GLU A 57 8.90 0.02 2.58
C GLU A 57 9.45 1.40 2.20
N ALA A 58 9.06 1.94 1.05
CA ALA A 58 9.47 3.27 0.60
C ALA A 58 9.00 4.38 1.56
N PHE A 59 7.78 4.25 2.10
CA PHE A 59 7.23 5.22 3.04
C PHE A 59 7.99 5.22 4.38
N GLU A 60 8.38 4.04 4.88
CA GLU A 60 9.14 3.88 6.12
C GLU A 60 10.61 4.30 5.97
N ASP A 61 11.25 3.97 4.83
CA ASP A 61 12.65 4.32 4.53
C ASP A 61 12.88 5.84 4.53
N VAL A 62 11.93 6.59 3.96
CA VAL A 62 11.97 8.07 3.95
C VAL A 62 11.84 8.65 5.36
N GLY A 63 11.15 7.97 6.29
CA GLY A 63 11.00 8.42 7.67
C GLY A 63 10.01 9.59 7.84
N HIS A 64 8.82 9.49 7.24
CA HIS A 64 7.77 10.52 7.34
C HIS A 64 7.40 10.88 8.80
N SER A 65 7.19 12.19 9.04
CA SER A 65 6.81 12.73 10.36
C SER A 65 5.40 12.30 10.79
N GLU A 66 5.09 12.41 12.08
CA GLU A 66 3.74 12.09 12.61
C GLU A 66 2.65 12.95 11.96
N SER A 67 2.92 14.22 11.66
CA SER A 67 1.97 15.09 10.95
C SER A 67 1.68 14.61 9.53
N ALA A 68 2.69 14.10 8.82
CA ALA A 68 2.48 13.51 7.49
C ALA A 68 1.65 12.22 7.57
N ARG A 69 1.89 11.41 8.61
CA ARG A 69 1.08 10.22 8.91
C ARG A 69 -0.34 10.54 9.35
N ASP A 70 -0.59 11.72 9.91
CA ASP A 70 -1.96 12.14 10.21
C ASP A 70 -2.67 12.64 8.95
N LEU A 71 -1.97 13.39 8.11
CA LEU A 71 -2.47 13.84 6.81
C LEU A 71 -2.85 12.66 5.91
N MET A 72 -2.05 11.58 5.89
CA MET A 72 -2.34 10.39 5.08
C MET A 72 -3.71 9.76 5.42
N LYS A 73 -4.15 9.84 6.69
CA LYS A 73 -5.43 9.26 7.13
C LYS A 73 -6.62 9.93 6.45
N LYS A 74 -6.47 11.17 5.99
CA LYS A 74 -7.49 11.88 5.21
C LYS A 74 -7.74 11.23 3.85
N TYR A 75 -6.71 10.60 3.29
CA TYR A 75 -6.73 9.93 1.99
C TYR A 75 -7.04 8.43 2.09
N HIS A 76 -7.37 7.94 3.29
CA HIS A 76 -7.66 6.53 3.52
C HIS A 76 -8.99 6.13 2.87
N VAL A 77 -8.93 5.13 1.97
CA VAL A 77 -10.10 4.60 1.26
C VAL A 77 -10.63 3.34 1.93
N GLY A 78 -9.73 2.47 2.40
CA GLY A 78 -10.10 1.15 2.90
C GLY A 78 -8.90 0.30 3.28
N VAL A 79 -9.17 -0.98 3.55
CA VAL A 79 -8.16 -1.98 3.91
C VAL A 79 -8.05 -3.03 2.83
N LEU A 80 -6.85 -3.59 2.68
CA LEU A 80 -6.63 -4.69 1.77
C LEU A 80 -7.34 -5.96 2.24
N ALA A 81 -7.84 -6.76 1.30
CA ALA A 81 -8.40 -8.07 1.56
C ALA A 81 -7.36 -8.97 2.25
N GLU A 82 -7.80 -9.81 3.21
CA GLU A 82 -6.89 -10.64 4.02
C GLU A 82 -6.01 -11.58 3.19
N GLU A 83 -6.55 -12.06 2.06
CA GLU A 83 -5.83 -12.89 1.08
C GLU A 83 -4.65 -12.17 0.42
N ASP A 84 -4.76 -10.84 0.28
CA ASP A 84 -3.79 -10.01 -0.44
C ASP A 84 -2.78 -9.34 0.50
N LYS A 85 -2.98 -9.41 1.83
CA LYS A 85 -2.13 -8.71 2.81
C LYS A 85 -0.67 -9.13 2.69
N GLU A 86 0.23 -8.20 2.96
CA GLU A 86 1.68 -8.40 2.80
C GLU A 86 2.18 -9.54 3.71
N SER A 87 1.60 -9.67 4.90
CA SER A 87 1.85 -10.77 5.84
C SER A 87 1.43 -12.14 5.30
N THR A 88 0.25 -12.23 4.67
CA THR A 88 -0.25 -13.45 4.03
C THR A 88 0.64 -13.87 2.85
N LEU A 89 1.07 -12.92 2.03
CA LEU A 89 1.95 -13.16 0.89
C LEU A 89 3.36 -13.61 1.33
N LYS A 90 3.94 -12.95 2.34
CA LYS A 90 5.24 -13.33 2.92
C LYS A 90 5.18 -14.72 3.56
N PHE A 91 4.08 -15.07 4.23
CA PHE A 91 3.88 -16.40 4.80
C PHE A 91 3.83 -17.49 3.72
N SER A 92 3.09 -17.26 2.63
CA SER A 92 3.00 -18.20 1.50
C SER A 92 4.34 -18.39 0.76
N SER A 93 5.10 -17.29 0.59
CA SER A 93 6.45 -17.34 0.00
C SER A 93 7.44 -18.08 0.90
N ASN A 94 7.44 -17.80 2.20
CA ASN A 94 8.33 -18.44 3.15
C ASN A 94 8.06 -19.94 3.24
N TYR A 95 6.78 -20.33 3.37
CA TYR A 95 6.37 -21.73 3.38
C TYR A 95 6.80 -22.50 2.12
N SER A 96 6.68 -21.88 0.94
CA SER A 96 7.12 -22.48 -0.33
C SER A 96 8.65 -22.63 -0.41
N ARG A 97 9.40 -21.69 0.16
CA ARG A 97 10.86 -21.70 0.20
C ARG A 97 11.42 -22.74 1.17
N GLU A 98 10.79 -22.87 2.34
CA GLU A 98 11.13 -23.86 3.37
C GLU A 98 10.87 -25.30 2.91
N LYS A 99 9.79 -25.52 2.15
CA LYS A 99 9.45 -26.84 1.60
C LYS A 99 10.39 -27.30 0.47
N MET A 100 11.01 -26.36 -0.25
CA MET A 100 12.05 -26.66 -1.26
C MET A 100 13.43 -26.86 -0.62
N ALA A 101 13.70 -26.21 0.52
CA ALA A 101 14.97 -26.37 1.26
C ALA A 101 15.09 -27.70 2.04
N SER A 102 13.98 -28.40 2.28
CA SER A 102 13.96 -29.67 3.03
C SER A 102 14.07 -30.93 2.14
N PHE A 103 14.37 -30.77 0.85
CA PHE A 103 14.51 -31.87 -0.12
C PHE A 103 15.92 -31.99 -0.75
N THR A 104 16.93 -31.34 -0.17
CA THR A 104 18.37 -31.58 -0.44
C THR A 104 19.00 -32.30 0.74
#